data_AF-A0A820EPD9-F1
#
_entry.id   AF-A0A820EPD9-F1
#
_cell.length_a   1.000
_cell.length_b   1.000
_cell.length_c   1.000
_cell.angle_alpha   90.00
_cell.angle_beta   90.00
_cell.angle_gamma   90.00
#
_symmetry.space_group_name_H-M   'P 1'
#
loop_
_entity.id
_entity.type
_entity.pdbx_description
1 polymer ?
#
loop_
_entity_poly.entity_id
_entity_poly.type
_entity_poly.pdbx_seq_one_letter_code
_entity_poly.pdbx_strand_id
1 'polypeptide(L)'
;MSLTPDASPEDDEHDWDSYLIETNSEAAPACNFKQSLIPPKNEFNIGEKLETIDPRNQDSWCIGTIVDKEGARLRIRLDGTDDRNDFWRLVDSADIRYYGTTEKLRGQIVPPLGFQQNSTRWAKYFEKNLKNGPFAPESCFKSRPKQPERNLFKKGQKLEAVDPKHPQLICPATVNNVIPGDYRIVLSLDGLSSSNNFKVDYSSRDIFPVGWCKSAGIHIAKVGGHLPSRTSNKILPTTPNKQKTIISPSSNDSSYSSTTTDEKNNNSVSKRKPTKKERKSSIDYDDVQLNNNKKKYPIVTVYWNYTSDNGGMLLNPQNISLTVIY
;
A
#
# COMPACT_ATOMS: atom_id res chain seq x y z
N MET A 1 45.22 23.69 20.57
CA MET A 1 44.23 22.60 20.40
C MET A 1 43.03 22.95 21.24
N SER A 2 41.95 23.38 20.61
CA SER A 2 40.65 23.61 21.25
C SER A 2 39.67 22.64 20.62
N LEU A 3 39.35 21.57 21.34
CA LEU A 3 38.33 20.60 20.96
C LEU A 3 36.96 21.25 21.20
N THR A 4 36.19 21.42 20.14
CA THR A 4 34.75 21.70 20.24
C THR A 4 34.05 20.42 20.71
N PRO A 5 33.00 20.52 21.55
CA PRO A 5 32.33 19.35 22.08
C PRO A 5 31.56 18.63 20.97
N ASP A 6 31.65 17.30 21.04
CA ASP A 6 30.88 16.31 20.30
C ASP A 6 29.38 16.61 20.46
N ALA A 7 28.74 17.13 19.41
CA ALA A 7 27.30 17.31 19.39
C ALA A 7 26.66 15.92 19.24
N SER A 8 26.16 15.40 20.35
CA SER A 8 25.31 14.21 20.38
C SER A 8 24.13 14.39 19.41
N PRO A 9 23.71 13.34 18.67
CA PRO A 9 22.64 13.40 17.67
C PRO A 9 21.22 13.53 18.28
N GLU A 10 21.08 13.99 19.53
CA GLU A 10 19.79 14.09 20.24
C GLU A 10 19.12 15.48 20.11
N ASP A 11 19.80 16.49 19.54
CA ASP A 11 19.35 17.90 19.60
C ASP A 11 18.59 18.43 18.36
N ASP A 12 18.13 17.57 17.45
CA ASP A 12 17.45 18.01 16.21
C ASP A 12 15.98 17.56 16.08
N GLU A 13 15.35 17.19 17.21
CA GLU A 13 13.93 16.83 17.22
C GLU A 13 13.03 18.07 17.01
N HIS A 14 11.96 17.93 16.22
CA HIS A 14 11.01 19.02 15.98
C HIS A 14 10.11 19.23 17.21
N ASP A 15 10.29 20.37 17.89
CA ASP A 15 9.45 20.79 19.01
C ASP A 15 8.17 21.47 18.51
N TRP A 16 7.09 20.69 18.49
CA TRP A 16 5.77 21.17 18.07
C TRP A 16 5.17 22.23 18.99
N ASP A 17 5.44 22.20 20.29
CA ASP A 17 4.83 23.14 21.24
C ASP A 17 5.37 24.55 21.00
N SER A 18 6.70 24.68 20.94
CA SER A 18 7.36 25.94 20.59
C SER A 18 6.96 26.38 19.17
N TYR A 19 6.94 25.46 18.21
CA TYR A 19 6.61 25.79 16.82
C TYR A 19 5.18 26.32 16.64
N LEU A 20 4.19 25.75 17.34
CA LEU A 20 2.81 26.22 17.30
C LEU A 20 2.66 27.62 17.91
N ILE A 21 3.37 27.88 19.01
CA ILE A 21 3.40 29.20 19.67
C ILE A 21 4.04 30.24 18.73
N GLU A 22 5.22 29.96 18.20
CA GLU A 22 5.97 30.86 17.31
C GLU A 22 5.19 31.21 16.04
N THR A 23 4.44 30.26 15.50
CA THR A 23 3.64 30.43 14.29
C THR A 23 2.21 30.91 14.57
N ASN A 24 1.84 31.14 15.83
CA ASN A 24 0.49 31.49 16.26
C ASN A 24 -0.57 30.61 15.59
N SER A 25 -0.35 29.30 15.61
CA SER A 25 -1.14 28.31 14.88
C SER A 25 -1.70 27.25 15.82
N GLU A 26 -2.74 26.56 15.36
CA GLU A 26 -3.36 25.46 16.10
C GLU A 26 -3.08 24.11 15.41
N ALA A 27 -2.84 23.06 16.18
CA ALA A 27 -2.79 21.71 15.65
C ALA A 27 -4.20 21.25 15.22
N ALA A 28 -4.29 20.52 14.11
CA ALA A 28 -5.51 19.82 13.74
C ALA A 28 -5.84 18.74 14.79
N PRO A 29 -7.09 18.66 15.29
CA PRO A 29 -7.49 17.66 16.27
C PRO A 29 -7.29 16.23 15.78
N ALA A 30 -6.81 15.33 16.65
CA ALA A 30 -6.55 13.92 16.29
C ALA A 30 -7.78 13.17 15.74
N CYS A 31 -8.99 13.57 16.15
CA CYS A 31 -10.24 12.99 15.64
C CYS A 31 -10.53 13.32 14.16
N ASN A 32 -9.81 14.28 13.56
CA ASN A 32 -9.92 14.60 12.14
C ASN A 32 -9.22 13.57 11.24
N PHE A 33 -8.38 12.71 11.81
CA PHE A 33 -7.48 11.82 11.07
C PHE A 33 -7.97 10.37 11.10
N LYS A 34 -7.75 9.66 10.00
CA LYS A 34 -7.86 8.19 9.95
C LYS A 34 -6.57 7.55 10.49
N GLN A 35 -6.27 7.81 11.75
CA GLN A 35 -5.10 7.26 12.44
C GLN A 35 -5.53 6.68 13.79
N SER A 36 -4.79 5.68 14.26
CA SER A 36 -4.94 5.19 15.63
C SER A 36 -4.41 6.25 16.60
N LEU A 37 -5.12 6.52 17.70
CA LEU A 37 -4.67 7.49 18.72
C LEU A 37 -3.30 7.12 19.29
N ILE A 38 -3.08 5.82 19.49
CA ILE A 38 -1.79 5.26 19.87
C ILE A 38 -1.21 4.61 18.60
N PRO A 39 -0.02 5.00 18.13
CA PRO A 39 0.57 4.38 16.96
C PRO A 39 0.70 2.86 17.10
N PRO A 40 0.38 2.10 16.04
CA PRO A 40 0.48 0.65 16.09
C PRO A 40 1.95 0.22 16.19
N LYS A 41 2.23 -0.75 17.07
CA LYS A 41 3.55 -1.36 17.19
C LYS A 41 3.93 -2.08 15.89
N ASN A 42 5.13 -1.80 15.39
CA ASN A 42 5.69 -2.48 14.22
C ASN A 42 6.47 -3.73 14.63
N GLU A 43 5.97 -4.90 14.22
CA GLU A 43 6.54 -6.22 14.55
C GLU A 43 7.09 -6.95 13.33
N PHE A 44 7.19 -6.27 12.19
CA PHE A 44 7.75 -6.83 10.97
C PHE A 44 9.29 -6.79 10.95
N ASN A 45 9.88 -7.71 10.20
CA ASN A 45 11.31 -7.78 9.95
C ASN A 45 11.66 -7.50 8.49
N ILE A 46 12.82 -6.88 8.28
CA ILE A 46 13.36 -6.67 6.92
C ILE A 46 13.65 -8.04 6.30
N GLY A 47 13.27 -8.20 5.04
CA GLY A 47 13.35 -9.46 4.29
C GLY A 47 12.07 -10.30 4.35
N GLU A 48 11.14 -10.02 5.28
CA GLU A 48 9.85 -10.68 5.31
C GLU A 48 8.96 -10.29 4.12
N LYS A 49 8.07 -11.20 3.74
CA LYS A 49 7.15 -11.03 2.62
C LYS A 49 5.70 -10.89 3.09
N LEU A 50 4.91 -10.18 2.30
CA LEU A 50 3.48 -9.99 2.52
C LEU A 50 2.72 -9.87 1.20
N GLU A 51 1.40 -9.94 1.25
CA GLU A 51 0.54 -9.58 0.13
C GLU A 51 0.24 -8.08 0.19
N THR A 52 0.35 -7.38 -0.94
CA THR A 52 0.07 -5.94 -1.01
C THR A 52 -0.50 -5.54 -2.36
N ILE A 53 -1.21 -4.41 -2.38
CA ILE A 53 -1.70 -3.80 -3.62
C ILE A 53 -0.55 -3.09 -4.34
N ASP A 54 -0.43 -3.26 -5.67
CA ASP A 54 0.48 -2.43 -6.46
C ASP A 54 -0.07 -0.98 -6.52
N PRO A 55 0.67 0.05 -6.04
CA PRO A 55 0.18 1.42 -6.07
C PRO A 55 -0.19 1.95 -7.47
N ARG A 56 0.35 1.33 -8.52
CA ARG A 56 0.06 1.69 -9.93
C ARG A 56 -1.13 0.91 -10.51
N ASN A 57 -1.63 -0.10 -9.79
CA ASN A 57 -2.80 -0.89 -10.15
C ASN A 57 -3.54 -1.36 -8.88
N GLN A 58 -4.50 -0.55 -8.44
CA GLN A 58 -5.15 -0.71 -7.13
C GLN A 58 -6.03 -1.97 -6.99
N ASP A 59 -6.32 -2.66 -8.10
CA ASP A 59 -7.13 -3.88 -8.10
C ASP A 59 -6.28 -5.16 -8.01
N SER A 60 -4.95 -5.04 -7.98
CA SER A 60 -4.02 -6.15 -8.13
C SER A 60 -3.20 -6.42 -6.87
N TRP A 61 -3.47 -7.57 -6.26
CA TRP A 61 -2.70 -8.07 -5.12
C TRP A 61 -1.46 -8.84 -5.60
N CYS A 62 -0.30 -8.36 -5.16
CA CYS A 62 1.03 -8.86 -5.49
C CYS A 62 1.73 -9.33 -4.21
N ILE A 63 2.88 -10.01 -4.36
CA ILE A 63 3.79 -10.23 -3.23
C ILE A 63 4.77 -9.06 -3.15
N GLY A 64 4.94 -8.53 -1.95
CA GLY A 64 5.95 -7.54 -1.62
C GLY A 64 6.91 -8.03 -0.55
N THR A 65 8.15 -7.58 -0.62
CA THR A 65 9.19 -7.78 0.40
C THR A 65 9.41 -6.48 1.16
N ILE A 66 9.52 -6.58 2.49
CA ILE A 66 9.88 -5.47 3.35
C ILE A 66 11.38 -5.23 3.21
N VAL A 67 11.74 -4.10 2.61
CA VAL A 67 13.14 -3.74 2.34
C VAL A 67 13.71 -2.76 3.35
N ASP A 68 12.84 -2.04 4.07
CA ASP A 68 13.22 -1.12 5.14
C ASP A 68 12.02 -0.88 6.09
N LYS A 69 12.27 -0.29 7.25
CA LYS A 69 11.23 0.13 8.20
C LYS A 69 11.62 1.39 8.98
N GLU A 70 10.62 2.19 9.29
CA GLU A 70 10.78 3.39 10.11
C GLU A 70 9.52 3.56 10.97
N GLY A 71 9.68 3.47 12.29
CA GLY A 71 8.57 3.51 13.23
C GLY A 71 7.44 2.55 12.83
N ALA A 72 6.23 3.08 12.68
CA ALA A 72 5.04 2.33 12.24
C ALA A 72 4.93 2.11 10.72
N ARG A 73 5.91 2.54 9.91
CA ARG A 73 5.92 2.42 8.44
C ARG A 73 6.87 1.32 7.95
N LEU A 74 6.47 0.68 6.86
CA LEU A 74 7.22 -0.33 6.12
C LEU A 74 7.54 0.21 4.74
N ARG A 75 8.79 0.07 4.29
CA ARG A 75 9.14 0.25 2.88
C ARG A 75 9.06 -1.09 2.18
N ILE A 76 8.22 -1.18 1.16
CA ILE A 76 7.87 -2.42 0.48
C ILE A 76 8.33 -2.34 -0.97
N ARG A 77 8.99 -3.40 -1.42
CA ARG A 77 9.34 -3.64 -2.84
C ARG A 77 8.51 -4.78 -3.39
N LEU A 78 7.94 -4.61 -4.58
CA LEU A 78 7.21 -5.69 -5.23
C LEU A 78 8.16 -6.76 -5.75
N ASP A 79 7.86 -8.03 -5.48
CA ASP A 79 8.73 -9.12 -5.87
C ASP A 79 8.79 -9.28 -7.40
N GLY A 80 10.01 -9.27 -7.95
CA GLY A 80 10.27 -9.33 -9.38
C GLY A 80 10.32 -7.97 -10.09
N THR A 81 10.34 -6.86 -9.34
CA THR A 81 10.62 -5.50 -9.84
C THR A 81 11.97 -4.97 -9.33
N ASP A 82 12.38 -3.79 -9.81
CA ASP A 82 13.50 -3.03 -9.25
C ASP A 82 13.08 -2.20 -8.03
N ASP A 83 14.00 -1.36 -7.54
CA ASP A 83 13.86 -0.50 -6.35
C ASP A 83 13.30 0.89 -6.62
N ARG A 84 13.06 1.25 -7.89
CA ARG A 84 12.66 2.61 -8.29
C ARG A 84 11.24 2.97 -7.86
N ASN A 85 10.44 1.94 -7.57
CA ASN A 85 9.03 2.07 -7.21
C ASN A 85 8.74 1.45 -5.83
N ASP A 86 9.76 1.37 -4.95
CA ASP A 86 9.53 1.06 -3.54
C ASP A 86 8.52 2.07 -2.95
N PHE A 87 7.62 1.60 -2.08
CA PHE A 87 6.59 2.46 -1.50
C PHE A 87 6.43 2.19 0.00
N TRP A 88 5.91 3.19 0.70
CA TRP A 88 5.71 3.14 2.14
C TRP A 88 4.27 2.81 2.51
N ARG A 89 4.06 1.95 3.51
CA ARG A 89 2.75 1.68 4.11
C ARG A 89 2.84 1.56 5.62
N LEU A 90 1.79 1.99 6.31
CA LEU A 90 1.64 1.72 7.75
C LEU A 90 1.34 0.24 7.99
N VAL A 91 1.77 -0.27 9.14
CA VAL A 91 1.52 -1.67 9.58
C VAL A 91 0.04 -2.02 9.79
N ASP A 92 -0.84 -1.02 9.86
CA ASP A 92 -2.29 -1.15 9.96
C ASP A 92 -3.02 -0.77 8.65
N SER A 93 -2.27 -0.67 7.54
CA SER A 93 -2.83 -0.33 6.24
C SER A 93 -3.77 -1.42 5.71
N ALA A 94 -4.84 -1.00 5.04
CA ALA A 94 -5.71 -1.92 4.31
C ALA A 94 -5.05 -2.53 3.07
N ASP A 95 -3.93 -1.94 2.63
CA ASP A 95 -3.22 -2.31 1.41
C ASP A 95 -2.19 -3.42 1.63
N ILE A 96 -2.06 -3.92 2.87
CA ILE A 96 -1.18 -5.04 3.22
C ILE A 96 -1.98 -6.12 3.93
N ARG A 97 -1.60 -7.38 3.71
CA ARG A 97 -2.19 -8.53 4.40
C ARG A 97 -1.22 -9.71 4.46
N TYR A 98 -1.50 -10.62 5.38
CA TYR A 98 -0.71 -11.83 5.53
C TYR A 98 -0.94 -12.76 4.33
N TYR A 99 0.07 -13.59 4.06
CA TYR A 99 0.07 -14.50 2.92
C TYR A 99 -1.03 -15.57 3.01
N GLY A 100 -1.67 -15.85 1.87
CA GLY A 100 -2.81 -16.76 1.75
C GLY A 100 -4.17 -16.06 1.88
N THR A 101 -4.21 -14.78 2.23
CA THR A 101 -5.48 -14.05 2.34
C THR A 101 -6.15 -13.87 0.98
N THR A 102 -5.37 -13.54 -0.06
CA THR A 102 -5.90 -13.39 -1.44
C THR A 102 -6.60 -14.66 -1.89
N GLU A 103 -5.96 -15.81 -1.68
CA GLU A 103 -6.48 -17.12 -2.07
C GLU A 103 -7.76 -17.47 -1.29
N LYS A 104 -7.78 -17.24 0.03
CA LYS A 104 -8.97 -17.43 0.88
C LYS A 104 -10.17 -16.61 0.40
N LEU A 105 -9.92 -15.41 -0.13
CA LEU A 105 -10.94 -14.52 -0.70
C LEU A 105 -11.29 -14.86 -2.16
N ARG A 106 -10.85 -16.02 -2.68
CA ARG A 106 -11.02 -16.47 -4.07
C ARG A 106 -10.39 -15.54 -5.11
N GLY A 107 -9.44 -14.71 -4.69
CA GLY A 107 -8.58 -13.93 -5.58
C GLY A 107 -7.36 -14.74 -6.02
N GLN A 108 -6.56 -14.14 -6.91
CA GLN A 108 -5.29 -14.70 -7.35
C GLN A 108 -4.18 -13.66 -7.17
N ILE A 109 -3.01 -14.10 -6.70
CA ILE A 109 -1.81 -13.26 -6.70
C ILE A 109 -1.33 -13.07 -8.15
N VAL A 110 -1.21 -11.83 -8.56
CA VAL A 110 -0.81 -11.44 -9.92
C VAL A 110 0.62 -10.90 -9.95
N PRO A 111 1.31 -10.92 -11.10
CA PRO A 111 2.59 -10.24 -11.24
C PRO A 111 2.40 -8.73 -11.06
N PRO A 112 3.34 -8.03 -10.40
CA PRO A 112 3.28 -6.58 -10.27
C PRO A 112 3.46 -5.90 -11.63
N LEU A 113 3.01 -4.65 -11.73
CA LEU A 113 3.32 -3.82 -12.90
C LEU A 113 4.85 -3.63 -12.97
N GLY A 114 5.45 -3.75 -14.16
CA GLY A 114 6.92 -3.70 -14.26
C GLY A 114 7.64 -4.94 -13.71
N PHE A 115 6.95 -6.07 -13.57
CA PHE A 115 7.61 -7.38 -13.48
C PHE A 115 8.64 -7.52 -14.60
N GLN A 116 9.91 -7.72 -14.24
CA GLN A 116 11.02 -7.60 -15.18
C GLN A 116 11.14 -8.77 -16.17
N GLN A 117 10.42 -9.87 -15.92
CA GLN A 117 10.36 -11.01 -16.83
C GLN A 117 9.04 -11.02 -17.61
N ASN A 118 8.96 -11.87 -18.63
CA ASN A 118 7.71 -12.10 -19.35
C ASN A 118 6.61 -12.61 -18.39
N SER A 119 5.40 -12.06 -18.49
CA SER A 119 4.25 -12.41 -17.65
C SER A 119 3.91 -13.91 -17.66
N THR A 120 4.13 -14.60 -18.78
CA THR A 120 3.94 -16.07 -18.89
C THR A 120 4.86 -16.87 -17.95
N ARG A 121 5.96 -16.28 -17.47
CA ARG A 121 6.87 -16.88 -16.49
C ARG A 121 6.43 -16.68 -15.05
N TRP A 122 5.41 -15.86 -14.79
CA TRP A 122 4.96 -15.54 -13.43
C TRP A 122 4.66 -16.78 -12.60
N ALA A 123 3.89 -17.73 -13.13
CA ALA A 123 3.55 -18.96 -12.40
C ALA A 123 4.79 -19.73 -11.95
N LYS A 124 5.79 -19.87 -12.84
CA LYS A 124 7.06 -20.53 -12.51
C LYS A 124 7.90 -19.70 -11.52
N TYR A 125 7.91 -18.38 -11.67
CA TYR A 125 8.60 -17.47 -10.76
C TYR A 125 8.01 -17.54 -9.35
N PHE A 126 6.69 -17.52 -9.23
CA PHE A 126 5.96 -17.60 -7.96
C PHE A 126 6.25 -18.93 -7.25
N GLU A 127 6.06 -20.05 -7.95
CA GLU A 127 6.31 -21.39 -7.40
C GLU A 127 7.75 -21.55 -6.91
N LYS A 128 8.73 -21.06 -7.69
CA LYS A 128 10.15 -21.22 -7.36
C LYS A 128 10.63 -20.29 -6.24
N ASN A 129 10.18 -19.02 -6.23
CA ASN A 129 10.81 -17.98 -5.41
C ASN A 129 9.91 -17.44 -4.29
N LEU A 130 8.59 -17.58 -4.40
CA LEU A 130 7.64 -16.90 -3.51
C LEU A 130 6.83 -17.86 -2.64
N LYS A 131 6.40 -19.01 -3.17
CA LYS A 131 5.45 -19.91 -2.49
C LYS A 131 5.84 -20.32 -1.07
N ASN A 132 7.13 -20.51 -0.82
CA ASN A 132 7.70 -20.87 0.48
C ASN A 132 8.62 -19.76 1.03
N GLY A 133 8.33 -18.50 0.68
CA GLY A 133 9.11 -17.35 1.13
C GLY A 133 8.98 -17.09 2.65
N PRO A 134 9.85 -16.26 3.23
CA PRO A 134 9.77 -15.86 4.63
C PRO A 134 8.61 -14.89 4.86
N PHE A 135 7.37 -15.38 4.85
CA PHE A 135 6.20 -14.53 5.02
C PHE A 135 6.05 -14.06 6.47
N ALA A 136 5.71 -12.78 6.64
CA ALA A 136 5.41 -12.20 7.94
C ALA A 136 4.20 -12.91 8.57
N PRO A 137 4.24 -13.21 9.89
CA PRO A 137 3.13 -13.87 10.57
C PRO A 137 1.89 -12.95 10.66
N GLU A 138 0.71 -13.56 10.74
CA GLU A 138 -0.58 -12.83 10.82
C GLU A 138 -0.62 -11.83 12.00
N SER A 139 0.06 -12.14 13.11
CA SER A 139 0.15 -11.27 14.29
C SER A 139 0.81 -9.90 14.03
N CYS A 140 1.62 -9.77 12.96
CA CYS A 140 2.25 -8.50 12.60
C CYS A 140 1.24 -7.49 12.03
N PHE A 141 0.15 -7.95 11.43
CA PHE A 141 -0.84 -7.11 10.74
C PHE A 141 -1.84 -6.53 11.75
N LYS A 142 -1.96 -5.20 11.77
CA LYS A 142 -2.74 -4.49 12.80
C LYS A 142 -4.13 -4.10 12.30
N SER A 143 -5.07 -3.94 13.24
CA SER A 143 -6.43 -3.53 12.91
C SER A 143 -6.46 -2.11 12.36
N ARG A 144 -7.25 -1.91 11.30
CA ARG A 144 -7.41 -0.61 10.65
C ARG A 144 -8.02 0.42 11.61
N PRO A 145 -7.55 1.68 11.60
CA PRO A 145 -8.15 2.73 12.40
C PRO A 145 -9.54 3.11 11.89
N LYS A 146 -10.35 3.71 12.76
CA LYS A 146 -11.66 4.24 12.40
C LYS A 146 -11.49 5.42 11.44
N GLN A 147 -12.34 5.47 10.42
CA GLN A 147 -12.40 6.59 9.50
C GLN A 147 -13.26 7.71 10.11
N PRO A 148 -12.83 8.98 10.04
CA PRO A 148 -13.67 10.12 10.40
C PRO A 148 -14.90 10.16 9.48
N GLU A 149 -16.07 10.49 10.03
CA GLU A 149 -17.34 10.49 9.27
C GLU A 149 -17.42 11.59 8.22
N ARG A 150 -16.69 12.69 8.44
CA ARG A 150 -16.66 13.87 7.58
C ARG A 150 -15.35 14.61 7.73
N ASN A 151 -15.09 15.50 6.78
CA ASN A 151 -13.98 16.43 6.85
C ASN A 151 -14.21 17.48 7.96
N LEU A 152 -13.33 17.51 8.95
CA LEU A 152 -13.37 18.40 10.11
C LEU A 152 -12.19 19.39 10.17
N PHE A 153 -11.32 19.37 9.16
CA PHE A 153 -10.17 20.25 9.10
C PHE A 153 -10.60 21.71 8.90
N LYS A 154 -9.79 22.63 9.40
CA LYS A 154 -9.96 24.07 9.22
C LYS A 154 -8.70 24.67 8.61
N LYS A 155 -8.87 25.70 7.79
CA LYS A 155 -7.76 26.48 7.25
C LYS A 155 -6.88 27.01 8.38
N GLY A 156 -5.57 26.93 8.20
CA GLY A 156 -4.56 27.37 9.16
C GLY A 156 -4.13 26.32 10.18
N GLN A 157 -4.84 25.18 10.28
CA GLN A 157 -4.42 24.12 11.19
C GLN A 157 -3.12 23.45 10.72
N LYS A 158 -2.27 23.10 11.68
CA LYS A 158 -1.02 22.37 11.46
C LYS A 158 -1.16 20.87 11.68
N LEU A 159 -0.38 20.09 10.94
CA LEU A 159 -0.35 18.64 10.99
C LEU A 159 0.98 18.11 10.45
N GLU A 160 1.16 16.79 10.51
CA GLU A 160 2.29 16.09 9.91
C GLU A 160 1.84 15.43 8.59
N ALA A 161 2.58 15.58 7.49
CA ALA A 161 2.21 15.01 6.19
C ALA A 161 3.40 14.41 5.43
N VAL A 162 3.18 13.29 4.74
CA VAL A 162 4.16 12.74 3.79
C VAL A 162 4.40 13.73 2.66
N ASP A 163 5.67 13.92 2.27
CA ASP A 163 6.00 14.68 1.06
C ASP A 163 5.67 13.84 -0.20
N PRO A 164 4.74 14.27 -1.06
CA PRO A 164 4.40 13.54 -2.28
C PRO A 164 5.58 13.33 -3.24
N LYS A 165 6.59 14.21 -3.19
CA LYS A 165 7.81 14.11 -4.00
C LYS A 165 8.87 13.21 -3.37
N HIS A 166 8.83 13.07 -2.05
CA HIS A 166 9.78 12.27 -1.27
C HIS A 166 9.03 11.44 -0.23
N PRO A 167 8.38 10.33 -0.61
CA PRO A 167 7.51 9.56 0.29
C PRO A 167 8.18 9.01 1.55
N GLN A 168 9.51 8.98 1.59
CA GLN A 168 10.30 8.66 2.77
C GLN A 168 10.23 9.76 3.85
N LEU A 169 9.94 11.02 3.48
CA LEU A 169 9.89 12.16 4.39
C LEU A 169 8.47 12.41 4.88
N ILE A 170 8.34 12.70 6.17
CA ILE A 170 7.16 13.32 6.77
C ILE A 170 7.57 14.69 7.28
N CYS A 171 6.77 15.71 7.00
CA CYS A 171 7.11 17.10 7.23
C CYS A 171 5.99 17.79 8.03
N PRO A 172 6.30 18.88 8.76
CA PRO A 172 5.29 19.82 9.22
C PRO A 172 4.55 20.41 8.03
N ALA A 173 3.22 20.48 8.13
CA ALA A 173 2.36 20.98 7.08
C ALA A 173 1.19 21.80 7.64
N THR A 174 0.68 22.70 6.82
CA THR A 174 -0.44 23.57 7.14
C THR A 174 -1.61 23.31 6.18
N VAL A 175 -2.83 23.27 6.71
CA VAL A 175 -4.07 23.24 5.92
C VAL A 175 -4.26 24.61 5.26
N ASN A 176 -3.82 24.74 4.01
CA ASN A 176 -3.92 25.97 3.24
C ASN A 176 -5.38 26.27 2.84
N ASN A 177 -6.16 25.25 2.50
CA ASN A 177 -7.58 25.41 2.16
C ASN A 177 -8.39 24.12 2.41
N VAL A 178 -9.69 24.28 2.66
CA VAL A 178 -10.67 23.18 2.73
C VAL A 178 -11.64 23.38 1.58
N ILE A 179 -11.82 22.36 0.74
CA ILE A 179 -12.66 22.46 -0.45
C ILE A 179 -14.13 22.16 -0.04
N PRO A 180 -15.07 23.11 -0.12
CA PRO A 180 -16.45 22.88 0.27
C PRO A 180 -17.11 21.79 -0.59
N GLY A 181 -17.81 20.85 0.04
CA GLY A 181 -18.50 19.75 -0.66
C GLY A 181 -17.59 18.68 -1.26
N ASP A 182 -16.27 18.76 -1.02
CA ASP A 182 -15.28 17.77 -1.46
C ASP A 182 -14.67 17.08 -0.23
N TYR A 183 -14.19 15.86 -0.41
CA TYR A 183 -13.49 15.07 0.61
C TYR A 183 -12.00 15.44 0.71
N ARG A 184 -11.55 16.47 -0.02
CA ARG A 184 -10.13 16.85 -0.06
C ARG A 184 -9.84 18.15 0.67
N ILE A 185 -8.66 18.19 1.27
CA ILE A 185 -8.02 19.38 1.82
C ILE A 185 -6.78 19.73 0.98
N VAL A 186 -6.41 21.01 0.96
CA VAL A 186 -5.20 21.50 0.31
C VAL A 186 -4.17 21.75 1.39
N LEU A 187 -3.03 21.07 1.31
CA LEU A 187 -1.91 21.21 2.23
C LEU A 187 -0.76 21.97 1.59
N SER A 188 0.00 22.67 2.42
CA SER A 188 1.32 23.20 2.14
C SER A 188 2.31 22.57 3.11
N LEU A 189 3.45 22.06 2.64
CA LEU A 189 4.55 21.71 3.54
C LEU A 189 5.21 23.01 4.01
N ASP A 190 5.37 23.18 5.31
CA ASP A 190 5.84 24.42 5.90
C ASP A 190 7.27 24.70 5.45
N GLY A 191 7.61 25.91 5.03
CA GLY A 191 8.93 26.25 4.47
C GLY A 191 9.07 26.01 2.95
N LEU A 192 8.10 25.38 2.27
CA LEU A 192 8.03 25.40 0.81
C LEU A 192 7.17 26.54 0.28
N SER A 193 7.41 26.94 -0.97
CA SER A 193 6.55 27.89 -1.66
C SER A 193 5.15 27.30 -1.92
N SER A 194 4.14 28.16 -1.96
CA SER A 194 2.74 27.79 -2.21
C SER A 194 2.48 27.11 -3.56
N SER A 195 3.41 27.21 -4.51
CA SER A 195 3.39 26.44 -5.76
C SER A 195 3.55 24.93 -5.55
N ASN A 196 3.96 24.49 -4.35
CA ASN A 196 4.08 23.08 -3.97
C ASN A 196 2.86 22.58 -3.20
N ASN A 197 1.79 23.37 -3.10
CA ASN A 197 0.56 22.92 -2.46
C ASN A 197 -0.02 21.70 -3.16
N PHE A 198 -0.53 20.74 -2.39
CA PHE A 198 -1.10 19.52 -2.92
C PHE A 198 -2.45 19.20 -2.27
N LYS A 199 -3.28 18.44 -2.99
CA LYS A 199 -4.60 18.01 -2.52
C LYS A 199 -4.46 16.61 -1.94
N VAL A 200 -5.11 16.38 -0.80
CA VAL A 200 -5.16 15.07 -0.15
C VAL A 200 -6.57 14.81 0.38
N ASP A 201 -7.02 13.57 0.36
CA ASP A 201 -8.27 13.15 1.00
C ASP A 201 -8.15 13.33 2.53
N TYR A 202 -9.20 13.83 3.20
CA TYR A 202 -9.16 14.04 4.65
C TYR A 202 -8.97 12.73 5.44
N SER A 203 -9.30 11.59 4.83
CA SER A 203 -9.13 10.25 5.40
C SER A 203 -7.83 9.55 4.94
N SER A 204 -6.94 10.27 4.25
CA SER A 204 -5.66 9.75 3.81
C SER A 204 -4.84 9.20 4.98
N ARG A 205 -4.09 8.13 4.70
CA ARG A 205 -3.14 7.52 5.65
C ARG A 205 -1.78 8.21 5.66
N ASP A 206 -1.59 9.21 4.80
CA ASP A 206 -0.36 9.98 4.62
C ASP A 206 -0.38 11.33 5.36
N ILE A 207 -1.39 11.55 6.20
CA ILE A 207 -1.49 12.72 7.09
C ILE A 207 -1.69 12.23 8.54
N PHE A 208 -1.09 12.95 9.49
CA PHE A 208 -1.02 12.57 10.89
C PHE A 208 -1.21 13.78 11.80
N PRO A 209 -1.81 13.60 13.00
CA PRO A 209 -1.88 14.67 13.97
C PRO A 209 -0.49 15.03 14.48
N VAL A 210 -0.36 16.27 14.96
CA VAL A 210 0.86 16.77 15.61
C VAL A 210 1.32 15.82 16.73
N GLY A 211 2.60 15.43 16.71
CA GLY A 211 3.23 14.55 17.68
C GLY A 211 3.06 13.06 17.40
N TRP A 212 2.28 12.67 16.40
CA TRP A 212 2.01 11.26 16.09
C TRP A 212 3.28 10.55 15.64
N CYS A 213 4.03 11.13 14.70
CA CYS A 213 5.25 10.53 14.18
C CYS A 213 6.30 10.33 15.27
N LYS A 214 6.48 11.32 16.16
CA LYS A 214 7.33 11.18 17.35
C LYS A 214 6.94 9.96 18.18
N SER A 215 5.66 9.84 18.53
CA SER A 215 5.16 8.69 19.31
C SER A 215 5.27 7.35 18.57
N ALA A 216 5.34 7.37 17.24
CA ALA A 216 5.52 6.20 16.39
C ALA A 216 6.98 5.84 16.14
N GLY A 217 7.94 6.65 16.60
CA GLY A 217 9.37 6.50 16.29
C GLY A 217 9.70 6.82 14.82
N ILE A 218 8.97 7.76 14.22
CA ILE A 218 9.17 8.27 12.86
C ILE A 218 9.75 9.67 12.94
N HIS A 219 10.80 9.93 12.17
CA HIS A 219 11.45 11.23 12.14
C HIS A 219 10.64 12.25 11.33
N ILE A 220 10.49 13.47 11.87
CA ILE A 220 9.92 14.61 11.16
C ILE A 220 11.04 15.41 10.49
N ALA A 221 11.00 15.49 9.16
CA ALA A 221 11.96 16.25 8.38
C ALA A 221 11.73 17.76 8.53
N LYS A 222 12.81 18.50 8.81
CA LYS A 222 12.83 19.96 8.64
C LYS A 222 12.81 20.22 7.12
N VAL A 223 11.75 20.85 6.64
CA VAL A 223 11.57 21.12 5.22
C VAL A 223 12.65 22.09 4.75
N GLY A 224 13.44 21.69 3.74
CA GLY A 224 14.64 22.39 3.28
C GLY A 224 15.97 21.89 3.87
N GLY A 225 15.92 20.98 4.85
CA GLY A 225 17.10 20.28 5.39
C GLY A 225 17.43 19.00 4.63
N HIS A 226 18.72 18.71 4.48
CA HIS A 226 19.21 17.46 3.89
C HIS A 226 18.69 16.22 4.66
N LEU A 227 18.48 15.11 3.95
CA LEU A 227 18.24 13.81 4.60
C LEU A 227 19.33 13.54 5.65
N PRO A 228 18.99 13.16 6.89
CA PRO A 228 19.98 12.58 7.78
C PRO A 228 20.47 11.28 7.13
N SER A 229 21.76 11.24 6.80
CA SER A 229 22.43 10.07 6.27
C SER A 229 22.45 8.98 7.33
N ARG A 230 21.44 8.09 7.35
CA ARG A 230 21.56 6.83 8.09
C ARG A 230 22.51 5.94 7.30
N THR A 231 23.70 5.73 7.86
CA THR A 231 24.69 4.74 7.40
C THR A 231 24.01 3.38 7.35
N SER A 232 23.60 2.97 6.15
CA SER A 232 23.27 1.58 5.90
C SER A 232 24.58 0.81 5.99
N ASN A 233 24.74 0.02 7.04
CA ASN A 233 25.77 -1.00 7.11
C ASN A 233 25.52 -1.98 5.96
N LYS A 234 26.16 -1.71 4.81
CA LYS A 234 26.28 -2.65 3.70
C LYS A 234 27.14 -3.80 4.17
N ILE A 235 26.52 -4.84 4.74
CA ILE A 235 27.15 -6.15 4.82
C ILE A 235 27.13 -6.71 3.40
N LEU A 236 28.26 -6.58 2.71
CA LEU A 236 28.50 -7.20 1.41
C LEU A 236 28.63 -8.72 1.64
N PRO A 237 27.93 -9.60 0.89
CA PRO A 237 28.20 -11.02 0.96
C PRO A 237 29.58 -11.32 0.36
N THR A 238 30.56 -11.65 1.20
CA THR A 238 31.83 -12.23 0.75
C THR A 238 31.61 -13.67 0.32
N THR A 239 31.65 -13.92 -0.98
CA THR A 239 31.76 -15.27 -1.55
C THR A 239 33.22 -15.75 -1.43
N PRO A 240 33.50 -16.96 -0.91
CA PRO A 240 34.87 -17.48 -0.84
C PRO A 240 35.33 -17.91 -2.24
N ASN A 241 36.36 -17.24 -2.73
CA ASN A 241 36.97 -17.45 -4.04
C ASN A 241 37.85 -18.72 -4.01
N LYS A 242 37.45 -19.78 -4.73
CA LYS A 242 38.31 -20.94 -5.01
C LYS A 242 39.23 -20.59 -6.18
N GLN A 243 40.52 -20.42 -5.90
CA GLN A 243 41.56 -20.35 -6.91
C GLN A 243 41.64 -21.68 -7.68
N LYS A 244 41.53 -21.63 -9.01
CA LYS A 244 42.02 -22.68 -9.91
C LYS A 244 42.92 -22.05 -10.96
N THR A 245 44.14 -22.59 -10.95
CA THR A 245 45.30 -22.30 -11.79
C THR A 245 45.03 -22.60 -13.26
N ILE A 246 45.50 -21.70 -14.13
CA ILE A 246 45.50 -21.83 -15.59
C ILE A 246 46.77 -22.58 -16.01
N ILE A 247 46.60 -23.72 -16.68
CA ILE A 247 47.61 -24.31 -17.57
C ILE A 247 46.86 -24.74 -18.83
N SER A 248 47.19 -24.16 -19.97
CA SER A 248 46.90 -24.69 -21.31
C SER A 248 48.16 -25.35 -21.86
N PRO A 249 48.03 -26.37 -22.74
CA PRO A 249 48.29 -26.08 -24.14
C PRO A 249 47.45 -26.85 -25.18
N SER A 250 47.24 -26.14 -26.29
CA SER A 250 47.29 -26.53 -27.71
C SER A 250 46.46 -27.69 -28.31
N SER A 251 45.87 -27.31 -29.45
CA SER A 251 45.91 -27.91 -30.81
C SER A 251 44.81 -28.86 -31.30
N ASN A 252 44.36 -28.51 -32.53
CA ASN A 252 43.83 -29.35 -33.62
C ASN A 252 42.37 -29.85 -33.44
N ASP A 253 41.49 -29.92 -34.44
CA ASP A 253 41.46 -29.62 -35.87
C ASP A 253 39.98 -29.80 -36.32
N SER A 254 39.66 -29.39 -37.54
CA SER A 254 38.58 -29.88 -38.42
C SER A 254 37.14 -29.32 -38.28
N SER A 255 36.86 -28.40 -39.21
CA SER A 255 35.75 -28.38 -40.17
C SER A 255 34.62 -29.43 -40.08
N TYR A 256 33.37 -28.95 -40.11
CA TYR A 256 32.40 -29.34 -41.15
C TYR A 256 31.29 -28.29 -41.28
N SER A 257 30.82 -28.12 -42.52
CA SER A 257 29.88 -27.10 -42.99
C SER A 257 28.53 -27.73 -43.32
N SER A 258 27.47 -26.90 -43.37
CA SER A 258 26.25 -27.06 -44.21
C SER A 258 25.25 -28.16 -43.76
N THR A 259 23.93 -28.09 -43.90
CA THR A 259 23.00 -27.22 -44.65
C THR A 259 21.55 -27.58 -44.25
N THR A 260 20.65 -26.60 -44.37
CA THR A 260 19.21 -26.62 -44.76
C THR A 260 18.37 -27.91 -44.68
N THR A 261 17.11 -27.78 -44.24
CA THR A 261 15.92 -27.86 -45.14
C THR A 261 14.64 -27.41 -44.43
N ASP A 262 13.83 -26.69 -45.19
CA ASP A 262 12.42 -26.35 -44.97
C ASP A 262 11.53 -27.58 -44.73
N GLU A 263 10.40 -27.40 -44.03
CA GLU A 263 9.12 -27.82 -44.57
C GLU A 263 7.92 -27.13 -43.89
N LYS A 264 7.05 -26.58 -44.74
CA LYS A 264 5.73 -26.03 -44.43
C LYS A 264 4.75 -27.17 -44.19
N ASN A 265 3.78 -26.99 -43.29
CA ASN A 265 2.44 -27.48 -43.57
C ASN A 265 1.34 -26.66 -42.88
N ASN A 266 0.43 -26.16 -43.73
CA ASN A 266 -0.86 -25.57 -43.37
C ASN A 266 -1.86 -26.69 -43.12
N ASN A 267 -2.82 -26.52 -42.19
CA ASN A 267 -4.26 -26.51 -42.54
C ASN A 267 -5.24 -26.27 -41.38
N SER A 268 -6.10 -25.29 -41.62
CA SER A 268 -7.56 -25.23 -41.40
C SER A 268 -8.21 -25.60 -40.06
N VAL A 269 -8.68 -24.54 -39.38
CA VAL A 269 -10.07 -24.24 -38.98
C VAL A 269 -11.09 -25.41 -38.92
N SER A 270 -11.71 -25.60 -37.75
CA SER A 270 -13.16 -25.83 -37.70
C SER A 270 -13.79 -25.39 -36.37
N LYS A 271 -14.87 -24.60 -36.51
CA LYS A 271 -15.75 -24.05 -35.47
C LYS A 271 -16.66 -25.13 -34.90
N ARG A 272 -16.86 -25.19 -33.57
CA ARG A 272 -18.10 -25.68 -32.94
C ARG A 272 -18.41 -24.92 -31.64
N LYS A 273 -19.57 -24.24 -31.60
CA LYS A 273 -20.34 -23.93 -30.37
C LYS A 273 -21.13 -25.19 -29.97
N PRO A 274 -21.48 -25.39 -28.69
CA PRO A 274 -22.89 -25.21 -28.30
C PRO A 274 -23.10 -24.71 -26.85
N THR A 275 -23.98 -23.71 -26.64
CA THR A 275 -25.31 -23.77 -25.97
C THR A 275 -25.32 -23.63 -24.44
N LYS A 276 -26.03 -22.57 -24.00
CA LYS A 276 -26.49 -22.29 -22.63
C LYS A 276 -27.36 -23.43 -22.09
N LYS A 277 -27.14 -23.81 -20.83
CA LYS A 277 -28.15 -24.45 -19.98
C LYS A 277 -28.17 -23.70 -18.65
N GLU A 278 -29.23 -22.91 -18.45
CA GLU A 278 -29.62 -22.40 -17.13
C GLU A 278 -30.12 -23.59 -16.30
N ARG A 279 -29.53 -23.77 -15.11
CA ARG A 279 -30.09 -24.63 -14.06
C ARG A 279 -30.55 -23.73 -12.93
N LYS A 280 -31.86 -23.62 -12.75
CA LYS A 280 -32.48 -23.22 -11.49
C LYS A 280 -32.31 -24.37 -10.50
N SER A 281 -31.67 -24.13 -9.37
CA SER A 281 -31.73 -25.02 -8.20
C SER A 281 -31.96 -24.16 -6.97
N SER A 282 -33.19 -24.23 -6.46
CA SER A 282 -33.61 -23.83 -5.12
C SER A 282 -32.85 -24.66 -4.08
N ILE A 283 -32.26 -24.00 -3.09
CA ILE A 283 -31.67 -24.64 -1.91
C ILE A 283 -32.47 -24.16 -0.71
N ASP A 284 -33.14 -25.12 -0.06
CA ASP A 284 -33.71 -24.99 1.29
C ASP A 284 -32.57 -24.78 2.29
N TYR A 285 -32.77 -23.84 3.22
CA TYR A 285 -31.92 -23.70 4.39
C TYR A 285 -32.62 -24.36 5.58
N ASP A 286 -32.00 -25.43 6.10
CA ASP A 286 -32.35 -26.03 7.38
C ASP A 286 -31.98 -25.08 8.54
N ASP A 287 -32.92 -24.99 9.49
CA ASP A 287 -32.86 -24.21 10.72
C ASP A 287 -31.66 -24.60 11.60
N VAL A 288 -30.78 -23.65 11.88
CA VAL A 288 -29.85 -23.70 13.02
C VAL A 288 -30.32 -22.72 14.08
N GLN A 289 -30.91 -23.27 15.14
CA GLN A 289 -31.31 -22.59 16.37
C GLN A 289 -30.11 -21.86 17.00
N LEU A 290 -30.15 -20.53 17.00
CA LEU A 290 -29.18 -19.65 17.67
C LEU A 290 -29.80 -19.14 18.98
N ASN A 291 -29.18 -19.54 20.09
CA ASN A 291 -29.53 -19.13 21.45
C ASN A 291 -29.65 -17.61 21.62
N ASN A 292 -30.77 -17.22 22.22
CA ASN A 292 -31.17 -15.86 22.54
C ASN A 292 -30.22 -15.17 23.54
N ASN A 293 -29.63 -14.04 23.11
CA ASN A 293 -29.50 -12.82 23.93
C ASN A 293 -28.83 -11.71 23.10
N LYS A 294 -29.60 -11.00 22.27
CA LYS A 294 -29.18 -9.72 21.68
C LYS A 294 -30.36 -8.73 21.65
N LYS A 295 -30.07 -7.51 22.11
CA LYS A 295 -30.97 -6.34 22.11
C LYS A 295 -31.63 -6.17 20.74
N LYS A 296 -32.97 -6.09 20.71
CA LYS A 296 -33.76 -5.83 19.50
C LYS A 296 -33.47 -4.41 19.01
N TYR A 297 -32.77 -4.28 17.89
CA TYR A 297 -32.82 -3.09 17.06
C TYR A 297 -33.85 -3.34 15.95
N PRO A 298 -34.63 -2.32 15.52
CA PRO A 298 -35.56 -2.49 14.42
C PRO A 298 -34.79 -2.89 13.15
N ILE A 299 -35.19 -4.01 12.54
CA ILE A 299 -34.71 -4.41 11.22
C ILE A 299 -35.54 -3.63 10.20
N VAL A 300 -34.90 -2.74 9.45
CA VAL A 300 -35.54 -2.02 8.36
C VAL A 300 -35.33 -2.83 7.08
N THR A 301 -36.42 -3.40 6.56
CA THR A 301 -36.42 -4.08 5.26
C THR A 301 -36.82 -3.08 4.18
N VAL A 302 -35.90 -2.78 3.26
CA VAL A 302 -36.17 -1.91 2.11
C VAL A 302 -36.51 -2.77 0.91
N TYR A 303 -37.72 -2.61 0.38
CA TYR A 303 -38.12 -3.25 -0.88
C TYR A 303 -37.89 -2.27 -2.03
N TRP A 304 -37.24 -2.74 -3.10
CA TRP A 304 -37.32 -2.08 -4.40
C TRP A 304 -38.38 -2.79 -5.24
N ASN A 305 -39.07 -2.07 -6.11
CA ASN A 305 -39.79 -2.65 -7.24
C ASN A 305 -39.17 -2.06 -8.51
N TYR A 306 -38.63 -2.91 -9.38
CA TYR A 306 -38.10 -2.50 -10.68
C TYR A 306 -38.99 -3.11 -11.77
N THR A 307 -39.72 -2.27 -12.49
CA THR A 307 -40.37 -2.64 -13.76
C THR A 307 -39.50 -2.13 -14.89
N SER A 308 -38.84 -3.04 -15.59
CA SER A 308 -37.85 -2.74 -16.62
C SER A 308 -38.49 -2.73 -18.01
N ASP A 309 -39.13 -1.63 -18.38
CA ASP A 309 -39.53 -1.46 -19.77
C ASP A 309 -38.49 -0.58 -20.48
N ASN A 310 -37.48 -1.27 -21.02
CA ASN A 310 -36.42 -0.80 -21.91
C ASN A 310 -35.24 0.01 -21.33
N GLY A 311 -34.06 -0.62 -21.36
CA GLY A 311 -32.76 0.06 -21.51
C GLY A 311 -32.20 0.67 -20.22
N GLY A 312 -31.10 0.09 -19.73
CA GLY A 312 -30.42 0.52 -18.50
C GLY A 312 -30.08 2.02 -18.50
N MET A 313 -30.52 2.70 -17.44
CA MET A 313 -30.03 4.02 -17.03
C MET A 313 -29.99 4.11 -15.50
N LEU A 314 -29.06 4.95 -15.02
CA LEU A 314 -28.74 5.24 -13.63
C LEU A 314 -29.97 5.63 -12.79
N LEU A 315 -29.96 5.24 -11.51
CA LEU A 315 -31.00 5.56 -10.53
C LEU A 315 -31.17 7.08 -10.40
N ASN A 316 -32.38 7.59 -10.59
CA ASN A 316 -32.71 8.98 -10.29
C ASN A 316 -32.96 9.12 -8.77
N PRO A 317 -32.10 9.82 -8.02
CA PRO A 317 -32.25 9.97 -6.56
C PRO A 317 -33.51 10.74 -6.14
N GLN A 318 -34.20 11.42 -7.06
CA GLN A 318 -35.46 12.12 -6.76
C GLN A 318 -36.68 11.20 -6.68
N ASN A 319 -36.57 9.92 -7.09
CA ASN A 319 -37.67 8.94 -7.05
C ASN A 319 -37.55 7.94 -5.89
N ILE A 320 -36.72 8.23 -4.88
CA ILE A 320 -36.56 7.39 -3.70
C ILE A 320 -37.55 7.86 -2.63
N SER A 321 -38.61 7.09 -2.40
CA SER A 321 -39.49 7.27 -1.24
C SER A 321 -39.20 6.20 -0.19
N LEU A 322 -39.12 6.63 1.08
CA LEU A 322 -38.77 5.78 2.21
C LEU A 322 -40.01 5.64 3.08
N THR A 323 -40.65 4.46 3.04
CA THR A 323 -41.82 4.17 3.87
C THR A 323 -41.37 3.33 5.06
N VAL A 324 -41.48 3.90 6.26
CA VAL A 324 -41.27 3.18 7.52
C VAL A 324 -42.62 2.63 7.98
N ILE A 325 -42.76 1.30 7.99
CA ILE A 325 -43.96 0.62 8.51
C ILE A 325 -43.64 0.19 9.94
N TYR A 326 -44.47 0.63 10.90
CA TYR A 326 -44.38 0.28 12.32
C TYR A 326 -45.04 -1.07 12.60
#